data_AF-A0A2L2NEL4-F1
#
_entry.id   AF-A0A2L2NEL4-F1
#
_cell.length_a   1.000
_cell.length_b   1.000
_cell.length_c   1.000
_cell.angle_alpha   90.00
_cell.angle_beta   90.00
_cell.angle_gamma   90.00
#
_symmetry.space_group_name_H-M   'P 1'
#
loop_
_entity.id
_entity.type
_entity.pdbx_description
1 polymer ?
#
loop_
_entity_poly.entity_id
_entity_poly.type
_entity_poly.pdbx_seq_one_letter_code
_entity_poly.pdbx_strand_id
1 'polypeptide(L)'
;MKTKSTAILLCFLGGWLGVHKFYLGQNLEGVLYLLFFWTCIPSLIAFVEFFVLVLMSDAEFNIKYNQSIASASGPISAKDATSALADLKNLFDSGVITAEEYEEKRQNLLKSL
;
A
#
# COMPACT_ATOMS: atom_id res chain seq x y z
N MET A 1 -4.19 3.85 -8.14
CA MET A 1 -3.22 4.26 -7.10
C MET A 1 -3.70 5.59 -6.54
N LYS A 2 -3.72 5.73 -5.22
CA LYS A 2 -4.12 6.97 -4.54
C LYS A 2 -2.97 7.97 -4.67
N THR A 3 -3.28 9.25 -4.86
CA THR A 3 -2.29 10.33 -5.02
C THR A 3 -2.22 11.18 -3.76
N LYS A 4 -1.00 11.50 -3.32
CA LYS A 4 -0.74 12.31 -2.12
C LYS A 4 -1.40 13.70 -2.21
N SER A 5 -1.23 14.39 -3.33
CA SER A 5 -1.80 15.73 -3.56
C SER A 5 -3.32 15.75 -3.46
N THR A 6 -3.99 14.70 -3.97
CA THR A 6 -5.45 14.57 -3.86
C THR A 6 -5.86 14.32 -2.41
N ALA A 7 -5.15 13.47 -1.67
CA ALA A 7 -5.41 13.26 -0.25
C ALA A 7 -5.25 14.55 0.58
N ILE A 8 -4.22 15.36 0.30
CA ILE A 8 -4.00 16.67 0.94
C ILE A 8 -5.15 17.63 0.62
N LEU A 9 -5.55 17.71 -0.65
CA LEU A 9 -6.64 18.59 -1.10
C LEU A 9 -7.97 18.20 -0.43
N LEU A 10 -8.28 16.90 -0.39
CA LEU A 10 -9.47 16.39 0.28
C LEU A 10 -9.42 16.62 1.79
N CYS A 11 -8.24 16.51 2.41
CA CYS A 11 -8.06 16.78 3.83
C CYS A 11 -8.28 18.27 4.13
N PHE A 12 -7.80 19.16 3.26
CA PHE A 12 -8.00 20.61 3.41
C PHE A 12 -9.45 21.05 3.21
N LEU A 13 -10.13 20.57 2.16
CA LEU A 13 -11.51 20.98 1.84
C LEU A 13 -12.56 20.22 2.66
N GLY A 14 -12.31 18.95 2.96
CA GLY A 14 -13.28 18.01 3.54
C GLY A 14 -12.80 17.31 4.80
N GLY A 15 -11.71 17.77 5.42
CA GLY A 15 -11.15 17.14 6.63
C GLY A 15 -12.09 17.18 7.83
N TRP A 16 -12.90 18.24 7.96
CA TRP A 16 -13.92 18.37 9.01
C TRP A 16 -15.04 17.33 8.90
N LEU A 17 -15.27 16.79 7.70
CA LEU A 17 -16.19 15.68 7.43
C LEU A 17 -15.47 14.31 7.42
N GLY A 18 -14.14 14.29 7.36
CA GLY A 18 -13.35 13.06 7.23
C GLY A 18 -13.32 12.46 5.82
N VAL A 19 -13.62 13.23 4.77
CA VAL A 19 -13.70 12.72 3.38
C VAL A 19 -12.37 12.13 2.90
N HIS A 20 -11.24 12.68 3.35
CA HIS A 20 -9.91 12.18 3.01
C HIS A 20 -9.67 10.75 3.52
N LYS A 21 -10.27 10.35 4.65
CA LYS A 21 -10.15 8.99 5.20
C LYS A 21 -10.78 7.95 4.29
N PHE A 22 -11.95 8.26 3.73
CA PHE A 22 -12.61 7.39 2.73
C PHE A 22 -11.75 7.25 1.46
N TYR A 23 -11.13 8.34 1.00
CA TYR A 23 -10.21 8.28 -0.14
C TYR A 23 -8.97 7.41 0.16
N LEU A 24 -8.44 7.48 1.38
CA LEU A 24 -7.30 6.68 1.83
C LEU A 24 -7.66 5.19 2.07
N GLY A 25 -8.94 4.82 2.02
CA GLY A 25 -9.42 3.46 2.29
C GLY A 25 -9.64 3.16 3.77
N GLN A 26 -9.55 4.18 4.63
CA GLN A 26 -9.77 4.09 6.07
C GLN A 26 -11.24 4.36 6.39
N ASN A 27 -12.14 3.52 5.87
CA ASN A 27 -13.59 3.73 5.96
C ASN A 27 -14.11 3.82 7.40
N LEU A 28 -13.55 3.01 8.32
CA LEU A 28 -13.95 3.02 9.73
C LEU A 28 -13.64 4.38 10.40
N GLU A 29 -12.44 4.92 10.14
CA GLU A 29 -12.04 6.24 10.65
C GLU A 29 -12.89 7.35 10.01
N GLY A 30 -13.19 7.24 8.72
CA GLY A 30 -14.10 8.17 8.04
C GLY A 30 -15.50 8.19 8.65
N VAL A 31 -16.06 7.02 8.97
CA VAL A 31 -17.37 6.91 9.65
C VAL A 31 -17.30 7.51 11.05
N LEU A 32 -16.20 7.30 11.79
CA LEU A 32 -15.99 7.94 13.09
C LEU A 32 -16.02 9.47 12.96
N TYR A 33 -15.32 10.03 11.98
CA TYR A 33 -15.33 11.47 11.72
C TYR A 33 -16.74 11.97 11.40
N LEU A 34 -17.50 11.22 10.60
CA LEU A 34 -18.88 11.55 10.25
C LEU A 34 -19.83 11.45 11.46
N LEU A 35 -19.54 10.62 12.46
CA LEU A 35 -20.34 10.53 13.69
C LEU A 35 -20.02 11.69 14.65
N PHE A 36 -18.78 12.12 14.67
CA PHE A 36 -18.27 13.16 15.58
C PHE A 36 -18.19 14.56 14.94
N PHE A 37 -18.63 14.77 13.70
CA PHE A 37 -18.48 16.06 12.98
C PHE A 37 -19.05 17.26 13.76
N TRP A 38 -20.14 17.04 14.49
CA TRP A 38 -20.80 18.03 15.34
C TRP A 38 -20.02 18.43 16.60
N THR A 39 -19.01 17.65 16.99
CA THR A 39 -18.18 17.93 18.19
C THR A 39 -17.00 18.86 17.91
N CYS A 40 -16.78 19.28 16.65
CA CYS A 40 -15.58 19.98 16.17
C CYS A 40 -14.23 19.24 16.37
N ILE A 41 -14.20 18.14 17.13
CA ILE A 41 -13.00 17.30 17.35
C ILE A 41 -12.40 16.81 16.03
N PRO A 42 -13.19 16.30 15.06
CA PRO A 42 -12.64 15.83 13.78
C PRO A 42 -11.88 16.91 13.01
N SER A 43 -12.28 18.18 13.16
CA SER A 43 -11.59 19.29 12.50
C SER A 43 -10.18 19.50 13.07
N LEU A 44 -10.00 19.34 14.39
CA LEU A 44 -8.69 19.49 15.02
C LEU A 44 -7.76 18.34 14.63
N ILE A 45 -8.29 17.11 14.59
CA ILE A 45 -7.52 15.93 14.18
C ILE A 45 -7.14 16.06 12.69
N ALA A 46 -8.09 16.43 11.83
CA ALA A 46 -7.83 16.66 10.40
C ALA A 46 -6.75 17.73 10.17
N PHE A 47 -6.69 18.77 11.01
CA PHE A 47 -5.67 19.80 10.93
C PHE A 47 -4.26 19.23 11.19
N VAL A 48 -4.10 18.38 12.22
CA VAL A 48 -2.83 17.69 12.48
C VAL A 48 -2.50 16.73 11.34
N GLU A 49 -3.48 15.97 10.86
CA GLU A 49 -3.29 15.04 9.75
C GLU A 49 -2.89 15.73 8.45
N PHE A 50 -3.39 16.94 8.20
CA PHE A 50 -3.01 17.75 7.06
C PHE A 50 -1.49 18.02 7.08
N PHE A 51 -0.93 18.44 8.21
CA PHE A 51 0.53 18.63 8.32
C PHE A 51 1.29 17.32 8.17
N VAL A 52 0.81 16.22 8.77
CA VAL A 52 1.43 14.91 8.59
C VAL A 52 1.46 14.53 7.12
N LEU A 53 0.35 14.68 6.39
CA LEU A 53 0.26 14.38 4.96
C LEU A 53 1.17 15.29 4.12
N VAL A 54 1.31 16.57 4.47
CA VAL A 54 2.20 17.50 3.77
C VAL A 54 3.67 17.12 3.98
N LEU A 55 4.05 16.84 5.23
CA LEU A 55 5.43 16.51 5.65
C LEU A 55 5.86 15.09 5.25
N MET A 56 4.91 14.16 5.09
CA MET A 56 5.17 12.77 4.69
C MET A 56 5.75 12.68 3.28
N SER A 57 6.72 11.81 3.02
CA SER A 57 7.25 11.59 1.67
C SER A 57 6.29 10.80 0.78
N ASP A 58 6.40 10.93 -0.55
CA ASP A 58 5.58 10.14 -1.50
C ASP A 58 5.85 8.64 -1.38
N ALA A 59 7.08 8.25 -1.04
CA ALA A 59 7.47 6.85 -0.80
C ALA A 59 6.71 6.27 0.41
N GLU A 60 6.71 6.99 1.54
CA GLU A 60 5.97 6.58 2.73
C GLU A 60 4.46 6.55 2.49
N PHE A 61 3.93 7.53 1.74
CA PHE A 61 2.50 7.56 1.39
C PHE A 61 2.11 6.32 0.59
N ASN A 62 2.92 5.94 -0.40
CA ASN A 62 2.66 4.77 -1.23
C ASN A 62 2.71 3.48 -0.40
N ILE A 63 3.69 3.36 0.50
CA ILE A 63 3.81 2.25 1.45
C ILE A 63 2.59 2.18 2.37
N LYS A 64 2.10 3.30 2.89
CA LYS A 64 1.00 3.28 3.87
C LYS A 64 -0.38 3.06 3.25
N TYR A 65 -0.65 3.70 2.11
CA TYR A 65 -2.01 3.80 1.56
C TYR A 65 -2.23 3.04 0.25
N ASN A 66 -1.17 2.72 -0.49
CA ASN A 66 -1.26 1.93 -1.72
C ASN A 66 -0.80 0.48 -1.53
N GLN A 67 -0.10 0.16 -0.43
CA GLN A 67 0.43 -1.19 -0.17
C GLN A 67 -0.58 -2.15 0.48
N SER A 68 -1.76 -1.69 0.90
CA SER A 68 -2.73 -2.57 1.59
C SER A 68 -3.33 -3.68 0.70
N ILE A 69 -3.04 -3.68 -0.60
CA ILE A 69 -3.36 -4.80 -1.50
C ILE A 69 -2.15 -5.76 -1.67
N ALA A 70 -0.92 -5.31 -1.38
CA ALA A 70 0.31 -6.07 -1.60
C ALA A 70 0.91 -6.68 -0.31
N SER A 71 0.41 -6.29 0.87
CA SER A 71 0.85 -6.85 2.15
C SER A 71 -0.26 -7.60 2.90
N ALA A 72 -1.26 -8.09 2.16
CA ALA A 72 -1.75 -9.41 2.53
C ALA A 72 -0.53 -10.34 2.42
N SER A 73 0.06 -10.65 3.57
CA SER A 73 0.73 -11.90 3.85
C SER A 73 -0.25 -13.06 3.60
N GLY A 74 -0.66 -13.18 2.34
CA GLY A 74 -1.20 -14.37 1.72
C GLY A 74 -0.08 -15.03 0.92
N PRO A 75 -0.32 -16.24 0.41
CA PRO A 75 0.63 -16.93 -0.44
C PRO A 75 1.07 -16.00 -1.58
N ILE A 76 2.33 -16.16 -2.01
CA ILE A 76 2.92 -15.43 -3.14
C ILE A 76 1.85 -15.30 -4.23
N SER A 77 1.50 -14.08 -4.64
CA SER A 77 0.49 -13.93 -5.69
C SER A 77 0.99 -14.66 -6.93
N ALA A 78 0.15 -15.43 -7.62
CA ALA A 78 0.56 -16.17 -8.82
C ALA A 78 1.28 -15.29 -9.86
N LYS A 79 0.98 -13.99 -9.89
CA LYS A 79 1.70 -12.98 -10.67
C LYS A 79 3.16 -12.79 -10.23
N ASP A 80 3.40 -12.67 -8.93
CA ASP A 80 4.74 -12.48 -8.36
C ASP A 80 5.60 -13.75 -8.56
N ALA A 81 5.00 -14.93 -8.45
CA ALA A 81 5.68 -16.19 -8.75
C ALA A 81 6.07 -16.30 -10.23
N THR A 82 5.20 -15.89 -11.17
CA THR A 82 5.55 -15.89 -12.60
C THR A 82 6.68 -14.92 -12.93
N SER A 83 6.73 -13.75 -12.30
CA SER A 83 7.83 -12.80 -12.46
C SER A 83 9.13 -13.34 -11.87
N ALA A 84 9.09 -13.93 -10.68
CA ALA A 84 10.27 -14.56 -10.05
C ALA A 84 10.81 -15.74 -10.87
N LEU A 85 9.93 -16.55 -11.50
CA LEU A 85 10.32 -17.65 -12.38
C LEU A 85 11.00 -17.14 -13.67
N ALA A 86 10.55 -16.00 -14.20
CA ALA A 86 11.16 -15.35 -15.35
C ALA A 86 12.58 -14.83 -15.03
N ASP A 87 12.77 -14.22 -13.86
CA ASP A 87 14.10 -13.81 -13.39
C ASP A 87 15.02 -15.01 -13.16
N LEU A 88 14.51 -16.08 -12.54
CA LEU A 88 15.27 -17.33 -12.34
C LEU A 88 15.72 -17.95 -13.67
N LYS A 89 14.86 -17.93 -14.70
CA LYS A 89 15.22 -18.40 -16.04
C LYS A 89 16.33 -17.55 -16.65
N ASN A 90 16.27 -16.22 -16.49
CA ASN A 90 17.30 -15.32 -17.00
C ASN A 90 18.66 -15.57 -16.32
N LEU A 91 18.66 -15.84 -15.00
CA LEU A 91 19.85 -16.20 -14.25
C LEU A 91 20.45 -17.56 -14.69
N PHE A 92 19.61 -18.51 -15.07
CA PHE A 92 20.06 -19.80 -15.61
C PHE A 92 20.63 -19.65 -17.02
N ASP A 93 19.94 -18.93 -17.92
CA ASP A 93 20.42 -18.66 -19.28
C ASP A 93 21.74 -17.85 -19.30
N SER A 94 21.97 -17.00 -18.29
CA SER A 94 23.23 -16.27 -18.13
C SER A 94 24.36 -17.09 -17.51
N GLY A 95 24.12 -18.36 -17.15
CA GLY A 95 25.11 -19.25 -16.57
C GLY A 95 25.57 -18.86 -15.16
N VAL A 96 24.82 -17.96 -14.49
CA VAL A 96 25.12 -17.49 -13.13
C VAL A 96 24.76 -18.56 -12.09
N ILE A 97 23.75 -19.39 -12.39
CA ILE A 97 23.31 -20.50 -11.55
C ILE A 97 23.36 -21.83 -12.32
N THR A 98 23.63 -22.92 -11.60
CA THR A 98 23.58 -24.28 -12.15
C THR A 98 22.13 -24.79 -12.25
N ALA A 99 21.90 -25.83 -13.05
CA ALA A 99 20.59 -26.46 -13.25
C ALA A 99 19.99 -26.98 -11.93
N GLU A 100 20.83 -27.50 -11.04
CA GLU A 100 20.40 -28.01 -9.72
C GLU A 100 19.88 -26.88 -8.82
N GLU A 101 20.60 -25.75 -8.75
CA GLU A 101 20.17 -24.57 -7.96
C GLU A 101 18.91 -23.91 -8.54
N TYR A 102 18.75 -23.92 -9.86
CA TYR A 102 17.54 -23.45 -10.52
C TYR A 102 16.32 -24.31 -10.13
N GLU A 103 16.45 -25.63 -10.15
CA GLU A 103 15.35 -26.54 -9.82
C GLU A 103 14.93 -26.43 -8.35
N GLU A 104 15.88 -26.35 -7.42
CA GLU A 104 15.59 -26.22 -5.99
C GLU A 104 14.81 -24.92 -5.70
N LYS A 105 15.29 -23.80 -6.24
CA LYS A 105 14.64 -22.49 -6.05
C LYS A 105 13.26 -22.44 -6.70
N ARG A 106 13.09 -23.03 -7.89
CA ARG A 106 11.79 -23.15 -8.56
C ARG A 106 10.80 -23.98 -7.75
N GLN A 107 11.24 -25.11 -7.19
CA GLN A 107 10.40 -25.98 -6.35
C GLN A 107 9.97 -25.29 -5.06
N ASN A 108 10.89 -24.57 -4.41
CA ASN A 108 10.57 -23.85 -3.18
C ASN A 108 9.54 -22.75 -3.43
N LEU A 109 9.66 -21.99 -4.54
CA LEU A 109 8.68 -20.99 -4.95
C LEU A 109 7.28 -21.61 -5.17
N LEU A 110 7.19 -22.76 -5.84
CA LEU A 110 5.94 -23.48 -6.06
C LEU A 110 5.30 -24.01 -4.77
N LYS A 111 6.09 -24.29 -3.73
CA LYS A 111 5.61 -24.77 -2.43
C LYS A 111 5.14 -23.63 -1.52
N SER A 112 5.66 -22.42 -1.73
CA SER A 112 5.27 -21.19 -1.00
C SER A 112 4.10 -20.43 -1.62
N LEU A 113 3.63 -20.86 -2.79
CA LEU A 113 2.37 -20.50 -3.44
C LEU A 113 1.20 -21.27 -2.80
#